data_AF-A0A2E4MD10-F1
#
_entry.id   AF-A0A2E4MD10-F1
#
_cell.length_a   1.000
_cell.length_b   1.000
_cell.length_c   1.000
_cell.angle_alpha   90.00
_cell.angle_beta   90.00
_cell.angle_gamma   90.00
#
_symmetry.space_group_name_H-M   'P 1'
#
loop_
_entity.id
_entity.type
_entity.pdbx_description
1 polymer ?
#
loop_
_entity_poly.entity_id
_entity_poly.type
_entity_poly.pdbx_seq_one_letter_code
_entity_poly.pdbx_strand_id
1 'polypeptide(L)'
;MKIIIFYLFISFSFYYSQEEDKVDTNPCADPIISFARKHGVKALPITDIPKYLKVSKACKENGGEVVIDQIYINEYNRDFEQSKFMSGWTSTYGMCVTAIIFYFFVGLITVEK
;
A
#
# COMPACT_ATOMS: atom_id res chain seq x y z
N MET A 1 32.87 12.05 12.42
CA MET A 1 31.76 11.91 11.45
C MET A 1 30.99 10.60 11.60
N LYS A 2 31.64 9.42 11.69
CA LYS A 2 30.96 8.12 11.84
C LYS A 2 30.07 7.99 13.10
N ILE A 3 30.49 8.58 14.23
CA ILE A 3 29.73 8.51 15.50
C ILE A 3 28.43 9.33 15.44
N ILE A 4 28.44 10.48 14.76
CA ILE A 4 27.27 11.36 14.63
C ILE A 4 26.17 10.69 13.79
N ILE A 5 26.56 9.97 12.74
CA ILE A 5 25.64 9.19 11.89
C ILE A 5 24.97 8.07 12.69
N PHE A 6 25.70 7.43 13.60
CA PHE A 6 25.17 6.35 14.44
C PHE A 6 24.10 6.85 15.43
N TYR A 7 24.31 8.03 16.03
CA TYR A 7 23.33 8.67 16.91
C TYR A 7 22.04 9.11 16.17
N LEU A 8 22.17 9.56 14.92
CA LEU A 8 21.01 9.89 14.08
C LEU A 8 20.13 8.67 13.80
N PHE A 9 20.73 7.51 13.47
CA PHE A 9 19.99 6.26 13.23
C PHE A 9 19.25 5.76 14.48
N ILE A 10 19.86 5.86 15.66
CA ILE A 10 19.23 5.45 16.92
C ILE A 10 18.03 6.37 17.23
N SER A 11 18.20 7.69 17.07
CA SER A 11 17.11 8.64 17.35
C SER A 11 15.90 8.44 16.42
N PHE A 12 16.11 8.08 15.16
CA PHE A 12 15.03 7.83 14.19
C PHE A 12 14.18 6.60 14.55
N SER A 13 14.80 5.62 15.22
CA SER A 13 14.13 4.39 15.64
C SER A 13 13.15 4.63 16.79
N PHE A 14 13.41 5.61 17.66
CA PHE A 14 12.50 5.97 18.76
C PHE A 14 11.27 6.74 18.29
N TYR A 15 11.36 7.53 17.21
CA TYR A 15 10.20 8.23 16.65
C TYR A 15 9.18 7.30 15.99
N TYR A 16 9.61 6.13 15.51
CA TYR A 16 8.70 5.14 14.91
C TYR A 16 7.93 4.29 15.93
N SER A 17 8.25 4.39 17.22
CA SER A 17 7.69 3.53 18.26
C SER A 17 6.51 4.12 19.03
N GLN A 18 5.99 5.28 18.61
CA GLN A 18 4.74 5.82 19.15
C GLN A 18 3.56 5.10 18.45
N GLU A 19 3.38 3.82 18.77
CA GLU A 19 2.17 3.07 18.45
C GLU A 19 1.03 3.74 19.24
N GLU A 20 0.07 4.35 18.55
CA GLU A 20 -1.14 4.87 19.18
C GLU A 20 -1.93 3.71 19.77
N ASP A 21 -1.67 3.41 21.04
CA ASP A 21 -2.59 2.73 21.92
C ASP A 21 -3.81 3.61 22.12
N LYS A 22 -4.94 3.17 21.55
CA LYS A 22 -6.33 3.25 22.04
C LYS A 22 -7.29 3.32 20.85
N VAL A 23 -8.11 2.28 20.66
CA VAL A 23 -9.58 2.35 20.86
C VAL A 23 -10.09 0.91 20.96
N ASP A 24 -10.44 0.52 22.18
CA ASP A 24 -11.07 -0.75 22.55
C ASP A 24 -12.56 -0.73 22.16
N THR A 25 -12.87 -0.63 20.87
CA THR A 25 -14.26 -0.57 20.39
C THR A 25 -14.35 -1.17 19.00
N ASN A 26 -14.60 -2.48 18.92
CA ASN A 26 -14.80 -3.27 17.70
C ASN A 26 -13.70 -3.11 16.62
N PRO A 27 -12.83 -4.11 16.39
CA PRO A 27 -11.75 -4.01 15.40
C PRO A 27 -12.23 -3.76 13.96
N CYS A 28 -13.50 -4.03 13.65
CA CYS A 28 -14.09 -3.71 12.35
C CYS A 28 -14.55 -2.25 12.18
N ALA A 29 -14.60 -1.48 13.27
CA ALA A 29 -14.93 -0.05 13.28
C ALA A 29 -13.70 0.85 13.10
N ASP A 30 -12.50 0.26 12.97
CA ASP A 30 -11.25 0.97 12.79
C ASP A 30 -11.30 1.86 11.52
N PRO A 31 -10.80 3.11 11.59
CA PRO A 31 -10.79 4.03 10.46
C PRO A 31 -10.09 3.46 9.22
N ILE A 32 -9.05 2.64 9.39
CA ILE A 32 -8.30 2.02 8.28
C ILE A 32 -9.19 1.02 7.52
N ILE A 33 -10.02 0.25 8.24
CA ILE A 33 -11.00 -0.65 7.61
C ILE A 33 -12.07 0.15 6.88
N SER A 34 -12.54 1.26 7.47
CA SER A 34 -13.53 2.14 6.82
C SER A 34 -12.97 2.79 5.54
N PHE A 35 -11.70 3.19 5.56
CA PHE A 35 -11.00 3.76 4.41
C PHE A 35 -10.81 2.71 3.32
N ALA A 36 -10.33 1.52 3.68
CA ALA A 36 -10.16 0.40 2.76
C ALA A 36 -11.50 -0.01 2.11
N ARG A 37 -12.61 0.05 2.83
CA ARG A 37 -13.95 -0.21 2.25
C ARG A 37 -14.35 0.77 1.17
N LYS A 38 -13.97 2.04 1.31
CA LYS A 38 -14.33 3.09 0.35
C LYS A 38 -13.36 3.19 -0.82
N HIS A 39 -12.06 3.04 -0.55
CA HIS A 39 -11.00 3.30 -1.53
C HIS A 39 -10.18 2.05 -1.91
N GLY A 40 -10.50 0.88 -1.36
CA GLY A 40 -9.72 -0.35 -1.53
C GLY A 40 -8.44 -0.35 -0.70
N VAL A 41 -7.87 -1.54 -0.53
CA VAL A 41 -6.65 -1.75 0.26
C VAL A 41 -5.44 -1.16 -0.46
N LYS A 42 -5.40 -1.19 -1.79
CA LYS A 42 -4.30 -0.64 -2.60
C LYS A 42 -4.14 0.89 -2.50
N ALA A 43 -5.17 1.59 -2.02
CA ALA A 43 -5.11 3.04 -1.80
C ALA A 43 -4.49 3.42 -0.45
N LEU A 44 -4.25 2.45 0.44
CA LEU A 44 -3.57 2.70 1.71
C LEU A 44 -2.09 3.01 1.47
N PRO A 45 -1.49 3.91 2.27
CA PRO A 45 -0.06 4.12 2.24
C PRO A 45 0.67 2.85 2.71
N ILE A 46 1.88 2.61 2.19
CA ILE A 46 2.66 1.40 2.46
C ILE A 46 2.93 1.23 3.97
N THR A 47 3.04 2.33 4.70
CA THR A 47 3.22 2.36 6.17
C THR A 47 2.06 1.75 6.93
N ASP A 48 0.85 1.82 6.39
CA ASP A 48 -0.38 1.43 7.09
C ASP A 48 -0.84 0.01 6.73
N ILE A 49 -0.24 -0.59 5.71
CA ILE A 49 -0.46 -2.00 5.32
C ILE A 49 -0.27 -2.96 6.51
N PRO A 50 0.84 -2.93 7.28
CA PRO A 50 1.00 -3.84 8.42
C PRO A 50 -0.10 -3.64 9.48
N LYS A 51 -0.52 -2.39 9.72
CA LYS A 51 -1.60 -2.07 10.65
C LYS A 51 -2.94 -2.61 10.13
N TYR A 52 -3.24 -2.42 8.84
CA TYR A 52 -4.42 -2.99 8.19
C TYR A 52 -4.48 -4.51 8.32
N LEU A 53 -3.35 -5.22 8.13
CA LEU A 53 -3.30 -6.68 8.27
C LEU A 53 -3.61 -7.14 9.70
N LYS A 54 -3.05 -6.44 10.70
CA LYS A 54 -3.32 -6.73 12.13
C LYS A 54 -4.79 -6.52 12.47
N VAL A 55 -5.36 -5.38 12.07
CA VAL A 55 -6.75 -5.00 12.34
C VAL A 55 -7.75 -5.85 11.57
N SER A 56 -7.50 -6.14 10.28
CA SER A 56 -8.38 -6.99 9.47
C SER A 56 -8.43 -8.42 9.98
N LYS A 57 -7.30 -8.97 10.46
CA LYS A 57 -7.27 -10.28 11.13
C LYS A 57 -8.11 -10.27 12.40
N ALA A 58 -7.92 -9.27 13.27
CA ALA A 58 -8.73 -9.11 14.47
C ALA A 58 -10.23 -8.94 14.15
N CYS A 59 -10.57 -8.21 13.08
CA CYS A 59 -11.94 -8.05 12.61
C CYS A 59 -12.54 -9.39 12.14
N LYS A 60 -11.79 -10.20 11.38
CA LYS A 60 -12.24 -11.56 10.99
C LYS A 60 -12.50 -12.46 12.19
N GLU A 61 -11.58 -12.47 13.16
CA GLU A 61 -11.70 -13.28 14.38
C GLU A 61 -12.90 -12.87 15.24
N ASN A 62 -13.34 -11.61 15.17
CA ASN A 62 -14.53 -11.10 15.85
C ASN A 62 -15.83 -11.23 15.01
N GLY A 63 -15.83 -12.05 13.96
CA GLY A 63 -17.03 -12.32 13.13
C GLY A 63 -17.28 -11.30 12.02
N GLY A 64 -16.34 -10.42 11.74
CA GLY A 64 -16.40 -9.43 10.65
C GLY A 64 -15.93 -9.93 9.29
N GLU A 65 -15.96 -11.24 9.04
CA GLU A 65 -15.47 -11.84 7.79
C GLU A 65 -16.16 -11.26 6.55
N VAL A 66 -17.49 -11.14 6.59
CA VAL A 66 -18.31 -10.56 5.50
C VAL A 66 -17.88 -9.14 5.15
N VAL A 67 -17.47 -8.36 6.15
CA VAL A 67 -17.00 -6.98 5.94
C VAL A 67 -15.70 -6.99 5.14
N ILE A 68 -14.74 -7.83 5.50
CA ILE A 68 -13.44 -7.88 4.81
C ILE A 68 -13.60 -8.46 3.40
N ASP A 69 -14.46 -9.46 3.23
CA ASP A 69 -14.73 -10.04 1.91
C ASP A 69 -15.43 -9.02 0.98
N GLN A 70 -16.32 -8.19 1.52
CA GLN A 70 -16.93 -7.10 0.76
C GLN A 70 -15.88 -6.08 0.28
N ILE A 71 -14.86 -5.77 1.09
CA ILE A 71 -13.75 -4.90 0.67
C ILE A 71 -13.04 -5.51 -0.55
N TYR A 72 -12.74 -6.81 -0.48
CA TYR A 72 -12.07 -7.53 -1.56
C TYR A 72 -12.90 -7.58 -2.84
N ILE A 73 -14.19 -7.90 -2.74
CA ILE A 73 -15.11 -7.95 -3.90
C ILE A 73 -15.27 -6.56 -4.54
N ASN A 74 -15.40 -5.52 -3.73
CA ASN A 74 -15.53 -4.15 -4.22
C ASN A 74 -14.26 -3.70 -4.94
N GLU A 75 -13.09 -4.01 -4.37
CA GLU A 75 -11.80 -3.72 -4.99
C GLU A 75 -11.61 -4.49 -6.31
N TYR A 76 -11.98 -5.77 -6.33
CA TYR A 76 -11.97 -6.59 -7.54
C TYR A 76 -12.85 -6.02 -8.65
N ASN A 77 -14.10 -5.66 -8.34
CA ASN A 77 -15.03 -5.10 -9.32
C ASN A 77 -14.55 -3.76 -9.86
N ARG A 78 -13.94 -2.92 -9.02
CA ARG A 78 -13.36 -1.65 -9.46
C ARG A 78 -12.16 -1.87 -10.37
N ASP A 79 -11.26 -2.79 -10.01
CA ASP A 79 -10.10 -3.12 -10.84
C ASP A 79 -10.55 -3.72 -12.19
N PHE A 80 -11.61 -4.52 -12.18
CA PHE A 80 -12.24 -5.04 -13.40
C PHE A 80 -12.76 -3.90 -14.30
N GLU A 81 -13.48 -2.92 -13.76
CA GLU A 81 -13.96 -1.77 -14.53
C GLU A 81 -12.80 -0.89 -15.04
N GLN A 82 -11.77 -0.65 -14.23
CA GLN A 82 -10.60 0.14 -14.65
C GLN A 82 -9.77 -0.57 -15.73
N SER A 83 -9.73 -1.91 -15.72
CA SER A 83 -9.03 -2.69 -16.73
C SER A 83 -9.58 -2.49 -18.15
N LYS A 84 -10.89 -2.22 -18.28
CA LYS A 84 -11.54 -1.93 -19.58
C LYS A 84 -10.96 -0.69 -20.26
N PHE A 85 -10.51 0.28 -19.47
CA PHE A 85 -9.92 1.52 -19.95
C PHE A 85 -8.39 1.46 -20.00
N MET A 86 -7.79 0.29 -19.73
CA MET A 86 -6.33 0.12 -19.60
C MET A 86 -5.71 1.17 -18.67
N SER A 87 -6.46 1.60 -17.66
CA SER A 87 -6.09 2.71 -16.76
C SER A 87 -5.31 2.17 -15.57
N GLY A 88 -4.12 2.70 -15.33
CA GLY A 88 -3.29 2.37 -14.18
C GLY A 88 -1.81 2.22 -14.53
N TRP A 89 -0.95 2.41 -13.54
CA TRP A 89 0.51 2.29 -13.72
C TRP A 89 0.95 0.87 -14.08
N THR A 90 0.19 -0.15 -13.65
CA THR A 90 0.41 -1.57 -13.99
C THR A 90 -0.33 -2.03 -15.25
N SER A 91 -0.96 -1.12 -15.99
CA SER A 91 -1.62 -1.47 -17.26
C SER A 91 -0.60 -2.01 -18.26
N THR A 92 -0.99 -2.98 -19.09
CA THR A 92 -0.13 -3.52 -20.17
C THR A 92 0.44 -2.40 -21.04
N TYR A 93 -0.37 -1.38 -21.33
CA TYR A 93 0.06 -0.20 -22.07
C TYR A 93 1.16 0.58 -21.33
N GLY A 94 0.98 0.84 -20.02
CA GLY A 94 1.97 1.54 -19.19
C GLY A 94 3.30 0.79 -19.11
N MET A 95 3.24 -0.54 -18.98
CA MET A 95 4.42 -1.41 -18.94
C MET A 95 5.18 -1.39 -20.27
N CYS A 96 4.49 -1.54 -21.41
CA CYS A 96 5.11 -1.50 -22.73
C CYS A 96 5.77 -0.14 -23.01
N VAL A 97 5.10 0.97 -22.71
CA VAL A 97 5.65 2.32 -22.90
C VAL A 97 6.88 2.54 -22.02
N THR A 98 6.81 2.13 -20.74
CA THR A 98 7.94 2.24 -19.81
C THR A 98 9.15 1.44 -20.30
N ALA A 99 8.95 0.22 -20.78
CA ALA A 99 10.03 -0.62 -21.30
C ALA A 99 10.72 0.01 -22.53
N ILE A 100 9.94 0.57 -23.47
CA ILE A 100 10.48 1.24 -24.66
C ILE A 100 11.30 2.47 -24.25
N ILE A 101 10.77 3.31 -23.37
CA ILE A 101 11.45 4.51 -22.87
C ILE A 101 12.74 4.11 -22.15
N PHE A 102 12.68 3.11 -21.27
CA PHE A 102 13.84 2.61 -20.55
C PHE A 102 14.94 2.11 -21.50
N TYR A 103 14.58 1.30 -22.49
CA TYR A 103 15.54 0.81 -23.49
C TYR A 103 16.18 1.95 -24.29
N PHE A 104 15.38 2.95 -24.69
CA PHE A 104 15.88 4.12 -25.40
C PHE A 104 16.92 4.90 -24.58
N PHE A 105 16.63 5.18 -23.31
CA PHE A 105 17.55 5.90 -22.44
C PHE A 105 18.80 5.08 -22.07
N VAL A 106 18.64 3.78 -21.81
CA VAL A 106 19.79 2.89 -21.59
C VAL A 106 20.69 2.89 -22.83
N GLY A 107 20.11 2.73 -24.03
CA GLY A 107 20.86 2.77 -25.28
C GLY A 107 21.60 4.09 -25.53
N LEU A 108 21.00 5.24 -25.16
CA LEU A 108 21.68 6.53 -25.24
C LEU A 108 22.88 6.65 -24.28
N ILE A 109 22.84 5.97 -23.14
CA ILE A 109 23.93 5.98 -22.14
C ILE A 109 25.03 4.99 -22.51
N THR A 110 24.69 3.82 -23.07
CA THR A 110 25.65 2.75 -23.39
C THR A 110 26.26 2.83 -24.78
N VAL A 111 25.71 3.63 -25.70
CA VAL A 111 26.40 3.93 -26.97
C VAL A 111 27.62 4.80 -26.67
N GLU A 112 28.81 4.19 -26.68
CA GLU A 112 30.07 4.92 -26.82
C GLU A 112 30.06 5.66 -28.18
N LYS A 113 30.50 6.92 -28.15
CA LYS A 113 30.64 7.75 -29.36
C LYS A 113 31.70 7.20 -30.31
#